data_AF-A0A6I4UJL1-F1
#
_entry.id   AF-A0A6I4UJL1-F1
#
_cell.length_a   1.000
_cell.length_b   1.000
_cell.length_c   1.000
_cell.angle_alpha   90.00
_cell.angle_beta   90.00
_cell.angle_gamma   90.00
#
_symmetry.space_group_name_H-M   'P 1'
#
loop_
_entity.id
_entity.type
_entity.pdbx_description
1 polymer ?
#
loop_
_entity_poly.entity_id
_entity_poly.type
_entity_poly.pdbx_seq_one_letter_code
_entity_poly.pdbx_strand_id
1 'polypeptide(L)'
;MRAIALAALILAAPLASQPQEAPPVIDYAAERAAIGRYQDADQRLQDVGWHLARTNAAFCPRVVPSIGLQLQDMASYGVPAIARAALGLERDFAVQTAARGSPAALSGAFTRNREVIALERFDPNAWPAGAAMEWQRLVRAHEHIEAMLTEHGGIAIAFADGAEAPVQPVEVCATRFELMGDGKRAVADGARVVIGIGFPAFSYAEEPLFAALVAHELAHNVLGHNAWLERNGRKAKHVRRVEREADRLVPWLLANAGYDPQAAVTFMTRWGSTHDAGLRMRRHHEGWDERAEAMAAEVPLVQSLMAGQGKADWATHFRREIDPAGGLISRPKR
;
A
#
# COMPACT_ATOMS: atom_id res chain seq x y z
N MET A 1 90.09 13.56 0.01
CA MET A 1 90.47 12.13 0.11
C MET A 1 89.87 11.63 1.43
N ARG A 2 88.91 10.72 1.54
CA ARG A 2 88.40 9.63 0.71
C ARG A 2 86.86 9.59 0.85
N ALA A 3 86.15 9.36 -0.25
CA ALA A 3 84.71 9.13 -0.25
C ALA A 3 84.43 7.65 0.14
N ILE A 4 83.48 7.42 1.05
CA ILE A 4 82.95 6.09 1.35
C ILE A 4 81.54 6.06 0.77
N ALA A 5 81.36 5.27 -0.29
CA ALA A 5 80.07 5.02 -0.92
C ALA A 5 79.34 3.92 -0.11
N LEU A 6 78.18 4.25 0.46
CA LEU A 6 77.23 3.25 0.95
C LEU A 6 76.31 2.85 -0.21
N ALA A 7 76.44 1.61 -0.68
CA ALA A 7 75.48 1.00 -1.59
C ALA A 7 74.21 0.62 -0.80
N ALA A 8 73.11 1.31 -1.05
CA ALA A 8 71.80 0.92 -0.55
C ALA A 8 71.23 -0.18 -1.46
N LEU A 9 71.11 -1.39 -0.95
CA LEU A 9 70.35 -2.47 -1.58
C LEU A 9 68.86 -2.09 -1.55
N ILE A 10 68.29 -1.75 -2.70
CA ILE A 10 66.84 -1.66 -2.90
C ILE A 10 66.34 -3.10 -3.10
N LEU A 11 65.78 -3.70 -2.04
CA LEU A 11 64.98 -4.93 -2.19
C LEU A 11 63.67 -4.56 -2.90
N ALA A 12 63.56 -4.94 -4.18
CA ALA A 12 62.29 -4.96 -4.89
C ALA A 12 61.42 -6.07 -4.29
N ALA A 13 60.48 -5.69 -3.42
CA ALA A 13 59.42 -6.60 -3.00
C ALA A 13 58.52 -6.88 -4.22
N PRO A 14 58.19 -8.15 -4.52
CA PRO A 14 57.23 -8.45 -5.57
C PRO A 14 55.88 -7.86 -5.15
N LEU A 15 55.30 -7.02 -6.03
CA LEU A 15 53.89 -6.67 -5.98
C LEU A 15 53.10 -7.98 -6.06
N ALA A 16 52.70 -8.50 -4.90
CA ALA A 16 51.74 -9.59 -4.84
C ALA A 16 50.45 -9.07 -5.47
N SER A 17 50.14 -9.54 -6.67
CA SER A 17 48.84 -9.42 -7.30
C SER A 17 47.79 -9.89 -6.30
N GLN A 18 47.01 -8.95 -5.76
CA GLN A 18 45.89 -9.30 -4.90
C GLN A 18 44.93 -10.17 -5.72
N PRO A 19 44.45 -11.30 -5.19
CA PRO A 19 43.46 -12.11 -5.88
C PRO A 19 42.25 -11.22 -6.15
N GLN A 20 41.92 -11.06 -7.44
CA GLN A 20 40.70 -10.41 -7.85
C GLN A 20 39.54 -11.24 -7.31
N GLU A 21 38.80 -10.70 -6.33
CA GLU A 21 37.60 -11.34 -5.82
C GLU A 21 36.71 -11.69 -7.01
N ALA A 22 36.38 -12.99 -7.14
CA ALA A 22 35.43 -13.43 -8.12
C ALA A 22 34.12 -12.64 -7.91
N PRO A 23 33.43 -12.22 -8.99
CA PRO A 23 32.16 -11.51 -8.83
C PRO A 23 31.22 -12.34 -7.96
N PRO A 24 30.45 -11.70 -7.06
CA PRO A 24 29.58 -12.42 -6.15
C PRO A 24 28.63 -13.31 -6.93
N VAL A 25 28.60 -14.60 -6.60
CA VAL A 25 27.65 -15.55 -7.18
C VAL A 25 26.26 -15.14 -6.69
N ILE A 26 25.37 -14.81 -7.64
CA ILE A 26 24.00 -14.39 -7.32
C ILE A 26 23.21 -15.62 -6.88
N ASP A 27 22.69 -15.60 -5.66
CA ASP A 27 21.78 -16.62 -5.16
C ASP A 27 20.35 -16.33 -5.63
N TYR A 28 20.01 -16.81 -6.83
CA TYR A 28 18.68 -16.64 -7.41
C TYR A 28 17.56 -17.29 -6.58
N ALA A 29 17.85 -18.27 -5.73
CA ALA A 29 16.86 -18.85 -4.84
C ALA A 29 16.53 -17.89 -3.69
N ALA A 30 17.55 -17.26 -3.09
CA ALA A 30 17.35 -16.22 -2.09
C ALA A 30 16.63 -14.99 -2.65
N GLU A 31 16.99 -14.54 -3.86
CA GLU A 31 16.31 -13.44 -4.56
C GLU A 31 14.84 -13.76 -4.82
N ARG A 32 14.54 -14.93 -5.40
CA ARG A 32 13.16 -15.38 -5.63
C ARG A 32 12.36 -15.44 -4.33
N ALA A 33 12.96 -15.90 -3.24
CA ALA A 33 12.30 -15.94 -1.94
C ALA A 33 12.04 -14.53 -1.38
N ALA A 34 12.96 -13.58 -1.57
CA ALA A 34 12.76 -12.19 -1.16
C ALA A 34 11.64 -11.51 -1.94
N ILE A 35 11.63 -11.66 -3.26
CA ILE A 35 10.57 -11.14 -4.13
C ILE A 35 9.23 -11.79 -3.78
N GLY A 36 9.21 -13.10 -3.57
CA GLY A 36 8.01 -13.84 -3.15
C GLY A 36 7.40 -13.30 -1.86
N ARG A 37 8.22 -13.01 -0.83
CA ARG A 37 7.73 -12.39 0.42
C ARG A 37 7.09 -11.02 0.19
N TYR A 38 7.67 -10.19 -0.68
CA TYR A 38 7.09 -8.90 -1.04
C TYR A 38 5.76 -9.08 -1.78
N GLN A 39 5.70 -10.01 -2.74
CA GLN A 39 4.46 -10.32 -3.47
C GLN A 39 3.37 -10.90 -2.56
N ASP A 40 3.72 -11.69 -1.54
CA ASP A 40 2.76 -12.20 -0.56
C ASP A 40 2.22 -11.09 0.35
N ALA A 41 3.09 -10.19 0.80
CA ALA A 41 2.69 -9.02 1.59
C ALA A 41 1.79 -8.08 0.78
N ASP A 42 2.12 -7.83 -0.48
CA ASP A 42 1.30 -6.99 -1.35
C ASP A 42 -0.03 -7.68 -1.67
N GLN A 43 -0.05 -8.98 -1.96
CA GLN A 43 -1.31 -9.71 -2.18
C GLN A 43 -2.23 -9.58 -0.97
N ARG A 44 -1.70 -9.69 0.24
CA ARG A 44 -2.48 -9.49 1.47
C ARG A 44 -3.03 -8.06 1.59
N LEU A 45 -2.21 -7.05 1.27
CA LEU A 45 -2.65 -5.65 1.27
C LEU A 45 -3.75 -5.43 0.23
N GLN A 46 -3.58 -5.94 -0.99
CA GLN A 46 -4.56 -5.79 -2.06
C GLN A 46 -5.87 -6.52 -1.73
N ASP A 47 -5.83 -7.74 -1.18
CA ASP A 47 -7.02 -8.48 -0.77
C ASP A 47 -7.88 -7.69 0.22
N VAL A 48 -7.25 -7.18 1.29
CA VAL A 48 -7.93 -6.45 2.35
C VAL A 48 -8.35 -5.05 1.90
N GLY A 49 -7.46 -4.33 1.19
CA GLY A 49 -7.75 -3.01 0.65
C GLY A 49 -8.89 -3.03 -0.35
N TRP A 50 -8.88 -3.99 -1.30
CA TRP A 50 -9.97 -4.22 -2.24
C TRP A 50 -11.30 -4.46 -1.54
N HIS A 51 -11.31 -5.39 -0.58
CA HIS A 51 -12.53 -5.76 0.14
C HIS A 51 -13.13 -4.57 0.90
N LEU A 52 -12.29 -3.81 1.61
CA LEU A 52 -12.72 -2.59 2.31
C LEU A 52 -13.25 -1.52 1.34
N ALA A 53 -12.52 -1.23 0.26
CA ALA A 53 -12.89 -0.20 -0.71
C ALA A 53 -14.17 -0.57 -1.50
N ARG A 54 -14.36 -1.85 -1.82
CA ARG A 54 -15.54 -2.33 -2.55
C ARG A 54 -16.79 -2.32 -1.68
N THR A 55 -16.70 -2.84 -0.46
CA THR A 55 -17.85 -2.96 0.46
C THR A 55 -18.32 -1.62 1.01
N ASN A 56 -17.45 -0.60 1.03
CA ASN A 56 -17.79 0.75 1.45
C ASN A 56 -18.15 1.71 0.29
N ALA A 57 -18.08 1.25 -0.96
CA ALA A 57 -18.24 2.11 -2.15
C ALA A 57 -19.53 2.95 -2.13
N ALA A 58 -20.66 2.36 -1.70
CA ALA A 58 -21.96 3.04 -1.66
C ALA A 58 -22.05 4.23 -0.68
N PHE A 59 -21.08 4.35 0.23
CA PHE A 59 -21.01 5.40 1.25
C PHE A 59 -19.88 6.40 0.96
N CYS A 60 -19.01 6.08 0.02
CA CYS A 60 -17.87 6.91 -0.32
C CYS A 60 -18.31 8.16 -1.11
N PRO A 61 -17.80 9.36 -0.77
CA PRO A 61 -18.16 10.59 -1.48
C PRO A 61 -17.64 10.61 -2.93
N ARG A 62 -16.64 9.78 -3.23
CA ARG A 62 -16.12 9.53 -4.58
C ARG A 62 -15.86 8.04 -4.75
N VAL A 63 -16.28 7.52 -5.90
CA VAL A 63 -15.98 6.17 -6.36
C VAL A 63 -15.24 6.21 -7.69
N VAL A 64 -14.49 5.16 -7.98
CA VAL A 64 -13.80 4.95 -9.27
C VAL A 64 -14.02 3.53 -9.77
N PRO A 65 -14.02 3.31 -11.10
CA PRO A 65 -13.99 1.96 -11.66
C PRO A 65 -12.64 1.30 -11.40
N SER A 66 -12.64 0.06 -10.92
CA SER A 66 -11.41 -0.72 -10.69
C SER A 66 -11.63 -2.22 -10.97
N ILE A 67 -10.55 -2.90 -11.31
CA ILE A 67 -10.52 -4.36 -11.54
C ILE A 67 -9.72 -5.12 -10.47
N GLY A 68 -9.09 -4.42 -9.51
CA GLY A 68 -8.30 -5.03 -8.43
C GLY A 68 -7.07 -5.81 -8.93
N LEU A 69 -6.31 -5.20 -9.82
CA LEU A 69 -5.08 -5.74 -10.43
C LEU A 69 -3.88 -4.86 -10.07
N GLN A 70 -2.78 -5.49 -9.65
CA GLN A 70 -1.46 -4.84 -9.63
C GLN A 70 -0.53 -5.50 -10.64
N LEU A 71 0.17 -4.66 -11.40
CA LEU A 71 1.31 -5.09 -12.20
C LEU A 71 2.60 -4.87 -11.42
N GLN A 72 3.64 -5.61 -11.80
CA GLN A 72 5.01 -5.35 -11.43
C GLN A 72 5.81 -4.99 -12.67
N ASP A 73 6.81 -4.15 -12.47
CA ASP A 73 7.80 -3.77 -13.48
C ASP A 73 9.20 -4.07 -12.94
N MET A 74 9.99 -4.81 -13.70
CA MET A 74 11.36 -5.14 -13.35
C MET A 74 12.26 -3.90 -13.19
N ALA A 75 11.94 -2.78 -13.83
CA ALA A 75 12.65 -1.51 -13.64
C ALA A 75 12.56 -0.96 -12.20
N SER A 76 11.52 -1.35 -11.45
CA SER A 76 11.34 -0.96 -10.05
C SER A 76 12.24 -1.71 -9.07
N TYR A 77 13.00 -2.70 -9.54
CA TYR A 77 13.96 -3.46 -8.74
C TYR A 77 15.36 -2.85 -8.81
N GLY A 78 16.16 -3.10 -7.76
CA GLY A 78 17.52 -2.58 -7.66
C GLY A 78 18.46 -3.12 -8.76
N VAL A 79 18.18 -4.33 -9.26
CA VAL A 79 18.86 -4.89 -10.43
C VAL A 79 17.83 -5.62 -11.31
N PRO A 80 17.25 -4.97 -12.33
CA PRO A 80 16.17 -5.53 -13.14
C PRO A 80 16.47 -6.89 -13.76
N ALA A 81 17.71 -7.09 -14.24
CA ALA A 81 18.13 -8.36 -14.84
C ALA A 81 18.14 -9.53 -13.83
N ILE A 82 18.49 -9.26 -12.56
CA ILE A 82 18.45 -10.26 -11.50
C ILE A 82 17.00 -10.61 -11.16
N ALA A 83 16.14 -9.59 -11.03
CA ALA A 83 14.71 -9.81 -10.78
C ALA A 83 14.07 -10.65 -11.89
N ARG A 84 14.32 -10.33 -13.17
CA ARG A 84 13.87 -11.13 -14.32
C ARG A 84 14.31 -12.58 -14.23
N ALA A 85 15.61 -12.82 -14.04
CA ALA A 85 16.14 -14.18 -13.94
C ALA A 85 15.60 -14.93 -12.70
N ALA A 86 15.49 -14.25 -11.56
CA ALA A 86 14.93 -14.79 -10.33
C ALA A 86 13.45 -15.12 -10.44
N LEU A 87 12.68 -14.46 -11.31
CA LEU A 87 11.26 -14.74 -11.54
C LEU A 87 11.03 -15.66 -12.76
N GLY A 88 12.03 -15.80 -13.63
CA GLY A 88 11.91 -16.55 -14.88
C GLY A 88 11.16 -15.79 -15.97
N LEU A 89 11.27 -14.46 -15.97
CA LEU A 89 10.60 -13.57 -16.94
C LEU A 89 11.52 -13.25 -18.12
N GLU A 90 10.96 -13.22 -19.32
CA GLU A 90 11.65 -12.71 -20.51
C GLU A 90 11.56 -11.19 -20.63
N ARG A 91 10.44 -10.61 -20.18
CA ARG A 91 10.13 -9.18 -20.24
C ARG A 91 10.04 -8.53 -18.86
N ASP A 92 9.67 -7.26 -18.82
CA ASP A 92 9.67 -6.44 -17.61
C ASP A 92 8.32 -6.40 -16.90
N PHE A 93 7.22 -6.44 -17.65
CA PHE A 93 5.88 -6.38 -17.08
C PHE A 93 5.29 -7.75 -16.81
N ALA A 94 4.80 -7.93 -15.60
CA ALA A 94 4.06 -9.12 -15.21
C ALA A 94 2.94 -8.77 -14.22
N VAL A 95 2.01 -9.70 -14.01
CA VAL A 95 1.04 -9.59 -12.92
C VAL A 95 1.77 -9.72 -11.58
N GLN A 96 1.57 -8.76 -10.68
CA GLN A 96 2.05 -8.85 -9.30
C GLN A 96 1.00 -9.55 -8.43
N THR A 97 -0.22 -8.99 -8.42
CA THR A 97 -1.33 -9.48 -7.60
C THR A 97 -2.66 -9.28 -8.31
N ALA A 98 -3.63 -10.14 -8.00
CA ALA A 98 -5.03 -9.96 -8.34
C ALA A 98 -5.82 -10.12 -7.05
N ALA A 99 -6.44 -9.03 -6.57
CA ALA A 99 -7.07 -8.99 -5.26
C ALA A 99 -8.24 -9.98 -5.16
N ARG A 100 -8.32 -10.74 -4.07
CA ARG A 100 -9.35 -11.74 -3.84
C ARG A 100 -10.76 -11.15 -4.01
N GLY A 101 -11.57 -11.78 -4.87
CA GLY A 101 -12.93 -11.33 -5.18
C GLY A 101 -13.02 -10.11 -6.11
N SER A 102 -11.90 -9.66 -6.69
CA SER A 102 -11.89 -8.63 -7.73
C SER A 102 -12.24 -9.19 -9.12
N PRO A 103 -12.66 -8.35 -10.08
CA PRO A 103 -12.80 -8.77 -11.47
C PRO A 103 -11.56 -9.45 -12.04
N ALA A 104 -10.36 -8.96 -11.72
CA ALA A 104 -9.11 -9.59 -12.15
C ALA A 104 -8.97 -11.01 -11.58
N ALA A 105 -9.17 -11.21 -10.27
CA ALA A 105 -9.07 -12.54 -9.67
C ALA A 105 -10.16 -13.51 -10.18
N LEU A 106 -11.40 -13.03 -10.33
CA LEU A 106 -12.54 -13.82 -10.79
C LEU A 106 -12.41 -14.28 -12.24
N SER A 107 -11.66 -13.55 -13.08
CA SER A 107 -11.38 -13.97 -14.46
C SER A 107 -10.49 -15.22 -14.54
N GLY A 108 -9.72 -15.52 -13.49
CA GLY A 108 -8.71 -16.60 -13.50
C GLY A 108 -7.48 -16.32 -14.38
N ALA A 109 -7.44 -15.22 -15.12
CA ALA A 109 -6.37 -14.92 -16.07
C ALA A 109 -5.14 -14.26 -15.41
N PHE A 110 -5.30 -13.55 -14.30
CA PHE A 110 -4.24 -12.72 -13.71
C PHE A 110 -3.47 -13.48 -12.63
N THR A 111 -2.76 -14.54 -13.03
CA THR A 111 -1.89 -15.30 -12.12
C THR A 111 -0.57 -14.56 -11.89
N ARG A 112 -0.05 -14.60 -10.67
CA ARG A 112 1.24 -14.00 -10.28
C ARG A 112 2.36 -14.38 -11.27
N ASN A 113 3.20 -13.39 -11.61
CA ASN A 113 4.32 -13.49 -12.55
C ASN A 113 3.93 -13.85 -13.99
N ARG A 114 2.64 -13.81 -14.36
CA ARG A 114 2.25 -13.96 -15.76
C ARG A 114 2.66 -12.72 -16.54
N GLU A 115 3.51 -12.90 -17.56
CA GLU A 115 4.06 -11.81 -18.37
C GLU A 115 2.99 -11.10 -19.18
N VAL A 116 2.96 -9.77 -19.06
CA VAL A 116 2.04 -8.87 -19.78
C VAL A 116 2.77 -8.26 -20.96
N ILE A 117 2.17 -8.36 -22.14
CA ILE A 117 2.74 -7.84 -23.39
C ILE A 117 1.91 -6.72 -24.00
N ALA A 118 0.64 -6.57 -23.61
CA ALA A 118 -0.16 -5.44 -24.04
C ALA A 118 -1.20 -5.03 -23.00
N LEU A 119 -1.38 -3.72 -22.85
CA LEU A 119 -2.50 -3.08 -22.21
C LEU A 119 -3.32 -2.42 -23.32
N GLU A 120 -4.33 -3.12 -23.81
CA GLU A 120 -5.01 -2.81 -25.07
C GLU A 120 -4.02 -2.81 -26.24
N ARG A 121 -3.96 -1.71 -26.99
CA ARG A 121 -3.06 -1.54 -28.15
C ARG A 121 -1.62 -1.19 -27.78
N PHE A 122 -1.28 -1.01 -26.51
CA PHE A 122 0.04 -0.54 -26.08
C PHE A 122 0.84 -1.64 -25.42
N ASP A 123 2.08 -1.86 -25.88
CA ASP A 123 3.05 -2.69 -25.18
C ASP A 123 3.77 -1.86 -24.10
N PRO A 124 3.54 -2.14 -22.79
CA PRO A 124 4.22 -1.40 -21.72
C PRO A 124 5.73 -1.67 -21.66
N ASN A 125 6.20 -2.80 -22.21
CA ASN A 125 7.63 -3.14 -22.25
C ASN A 125 8.41 -2.31 -23.27
N ALA A 126 7.73 -1.73 -24.27
CA ALA A 126 8.32 -0.84 -25.25
C ALA A 126 8.48 0.61 -24.74
N TRP A 127 7.93 0.92 -23.56
CA TRP A 127 8.09 2.25 -22.96
C TRP A 127 9.49 2.43 -22.38
N PRO A 128 10.09 3.64 -22.50
CA PRO A 128 11.40 3.92 -21.93
C PRO A 128 11.42 3.64 -20.42
N ALA A 129 12.34 2.77 -19.99
CA ALA A 129 12.66 2.58 -18.58
C ALA A 129 13.76 3.55 -18.17
N GLY A 130 13.68 4.09 -16.95
CA GLY A 130 14.80 4.82 -16.37
C GLY A 130 15.89 3.88 -15.84
N ALA A 131 16.73 4.41 -14.93
CA ALA A 131 17.70 3.59 -14.20
C ALA A 131 17.00 2.61 -13.23
N ALA A 132 17.75 1.75 -12.54
CA ALA A 132 17.18 0.86 -11.53
C ALA A 132 16.38 1.62 -10.44
N MET A 133 15.40 0.95 -9.82
CA MET A 133 14.44 1.54 -8.87
C MET A 133 13.52 2.60 -9.48
N GLU A 134 13.26 2.52 -10.79
CA GLU A 134 12.33 3.42 -11.49
C GLU A 134 10.90 2.88 -11.39
N TRP A 135 9.99 3.72 -10.90
CA TRP A 135 8.62 3.35 -10.55
C TRP A 135 7.57 4.09 -11.38
N GLN A 136 7.97 5.13 -12.10
CA GLN A 136 7.08 5.98 -12.89
C GLN A 136 6.55 5.25 -14.13
N ARG A 137 7.30 4.31 -14.72
CA ARG A 137 6.84 3.45 -15.82
C ARG A 137 5.72 2.52 -15.37
N LEU A 138 5.84 1.95 -14.17
CA LEU A 138 4.76 1.17 -13.57
C LEU A 138 3.53 2.05 -13.28
N VAL A 139 3.72 3.23 -12.68
CA VAL A 139 2.61 4.17 -12.43
C VAL A 139 1.88 4.54 -13.72
N ARG A 140 2.62 4.82 -14.81
CA ARG A 140 2.03 5.07 -16.13
C ARG A 140 1.19 3.90 -16.64
N ALA A 141 1.62 2.66 -16.39
CA ALA A 141 0.88 1.46 -16.76
C ALA A 141 -0.47 1.40 -16.02
N HIS A 142 -0.46 1.64 -14.70
CA HIS A 142 -1.68 1.69 -13.90
C HIS A 142 -2.59 2.87 -14.26
N GLU A 143 -2.04 4.05 -14.53
CA GLU A 143 -2.80 5.21 -15.01
C GLU A 143 -3.48 4.93 -16.35
N HIS A 144 -2.79 4.26 -17.28
CA HIS A 144 -3.39 3.83 -18.54
C HIS A 144 -4.52 2.83 -18.33
N ILE A 145 -4.34 1.85 -17.43
CA ILE A 145 -5.41 0.92 -17.06
C ILE A 145 -6.63 1.67 -16.55
N GLU A 146 -6.45 2.59 -15.60
CA GLU A 146 -7.57 3.35 -15.03
C GLU A 146 -8.26 4.27 -16.03
N ALA A 147 -7.50 4.88 -16.95
CA ALA A 147 -8.08 5.65 -18.05
C ALA A 147 -8.98 4.75 -18.91
N MET A 148 -8.52 3.55 -19.28
CA MET A 148 -9.34 2.59 -20.04
C MET A 148 -10.62 2.19 -19.29
N LEU A 149 -10.51 1.89 -17.99
CA LEU A 149 -11.69 1.54 -17.17
C LEU A 149 -12.68 2.70 -17.06
N THR A 150 -12.20 3.94 -16.98
CA THR A 150 -13.04 5.14 -16.84
C THR A 150 -13.67 5.57 -18.15
N GLU A 151 -12.92 5.59 -19.24
CA GLU A 151 -13.34 6.13 -20.53
C GLU A 151 -14.08 5.10 -21.40
N HIS A 152 -13.76 3.81 -21.22
CA HIS A 152 -14.25 2.74 -22.09
C HIS A 152 -14.99 1.62 -21.34
N GLY A 153 -15.05 1.65 -20.01
CA GLY A 153 -15.81 0.69 -19.21
C GLY A 153 -15.21 -0.72 -19.16
N GLY A 154 -13.93 -0.87 -19.51
CA GLY A 154 -13.23 -2.14 -19.53
C GLY A 154 -11.82 -2.03 -20.11
N ILE A 155 -11.05 -3.10 -19.98
CA ILE A 155 -9.73 -3.23 -20.60
C ILE A 155 -9.47 -4.68 -21.01
N ALA A 156 -8.81 -4.87 -22.16
CA ALA A 156 -8.19 -6.12 -22.57
C ALA A 156 -6.68 -6.11 -22.29
N ILE A 157 -6.18 -7.15 -21.62
CA ILE A 157 -4.76 -7.32 -21.28
C ILE A 157 -4.25 -8.59 -21.95
N ALA A 158 -3.20 -8.47 -22.78
CA ALA A 158 -2.59 -9.58 -23.49
C ALA A 158 -1.32 -10.07 -22.78
N PHE A 159 -1.09 -11.38 -22.84
CA PHE A 159 0.00 -12.06 -22.14
C PHE A 159 0.97 -12.73 -23.12
N ALA A 160 2.19 -13.02 -22.66
CA ALA A 160 3.24 -13.60 -23.49
C ALA A 160 2.91 -15.00 -24.04
N ASP A 161 1.96 -15.71 -23.42
CA ASP A 161 1.43 -17.00 -23.89
C ASP A 161 0.44 -16.88 -25.07
N GLY A 162 0.19 -15.66 -25.56
CA GLY A 162 -0.69 -15.37 -26.68
C GLY A 162 -2.16 -15.24 -26.31
N ALA A 163 -2.53 -15.44 -25.04
CA ALA A 163 -3.90 -15.22 -24.58
C ALA A 163 -4.16 -13.75 -24.21
N GLU A 164 -5.43 -13.40 -24.21
CA GLU A 164 -5.93 -12.06 -23.89
C GLU A 164 -7.11 -12.17 -22.92
N ALA A 165 -7.17 -11.27 -21.94
CA ALA A 165 -8.21 -11.23 -20.95
C ALA A 165 -8.94 -9.89 -20.97
N PRO A 166 -10.17 -9.81 -21.53
CA PRO A 166 -11.04 -8.67 -21.33
C PRO A 166 -11.62 -8.68 -19.91
N VAL A 167 -11.60 -7.53 -19.24
CA VAL A 167 -12.10 -7.38 -17.86
C VAL A 167 -12.91 -6.10 -17.74
N GLN A 168 -14.09 -6.22 -17.14
CA GLN A 168 -14.96 -5.08 -16.81
C GLN A 168 -14.74 -4.64 -15.36
N PRO A 169 -14.74 -3.34 -15.06
CA PRO A 169 -14.54 -2.84 -13.72
C PRO A 169 -15.82 -2.93 -12.88
N VAL A 170 -15.64 -2.77 -11.59
CA VAL A 170 -16.70 -2.42 -10.64
C VAL A 170 -16.33 -1.15 -9.88
N GLU A 171 -17.32 -0.47 -9.32
CA GLU A 171 -17.08 0.73 -8.51
C GLU A 171 -16.53 0.38 -7.12
N VAL A 172 -15.48 1.09 -6.73
CA VAL A 172 -14.84 1.04 -5.40
C VAL A 172 -14.65 2.47 -4.87
N CYS A 173 -14.47 2.65 -3.57
CA CYS A 173 -14.02 3.92 -3.01
C CYS A 173 -12.76 4.42 -3.74
N ALA A 174 -12.69 5.72 -4.03
CA ALA A 174 -11.60 6.34 -4.78
C ALA A 174 -10.25 6.34 -4.03
N THR A 175 -9.61 5.18 -3.93
CA THR A 175 -8.26 4.99 -3.38
C THR A 175 -7.57 3.81 -4.06
N ARG A 176 -6.24 3.88 -4.17
CA ARG A 176 -5.38 2.71 -4.46
C ARG A 176 -4.66 2.25 -3.19
N PHE A 177 -4.13 1.04 -3.21
CA PHE A 177 -3.27 0.50 -2.16
C PHE A 177 -1.92 0.13 -2.78
N GLU A 178 -0.82 0.52 -2.15
CA GLU A 178 0.53 0.28 -2.64
C GLU A 178 1.43 -0.20 -1.50
N LEU A 179 2.19 -1.27 -1.74
CA LEU A 179 3.24 -1.72 -0.83
C LEU A 179 4.56 -1.05 -1.19
N MET A 180 5.15 -0.32 -0.26
CA MET A 180 6.49 0.24 -0.44
C MET A 180 7.55 -0.82 -0.08
N GLY A 181 8.56 -0.97 -0.93
CA GLY A 181 9.61 -1.99 -0.81
C GLY A 181 10.52 -1.85 0.42
N ASP A 182 10.42 -0.72 1.14
CA ASP A 182 11.15 -0.45 2.36
C ASP A 182 10.27 0.29 3.39
N GLY A 183 10.87 0.63 4.53
CA GLY A 183 10.25 1.46 5.56
C GLY A 183 9.24 0.76 6.46
N LYS A 184 8.84 1.49 7.51
CA LYS A 184 7.90 1.05 8.55
C LYS A 184 6.73 2.01 8.74
N ARG A 185 6.47 2.85 7.73
CA ARG A 185 5.42 3.89 7.78
C ARG A 185 4.24 3.46 6.93
N ALA A 186 3.06 3.90 7.33
CA ALA A 186 1.85 3.91 6.52
C ALA A 186 1.47 5.37 6.27
N VAL A 187 0.98 5.67 5.07
CA VAL A 187 0.53 7.01 4.72
C VAL A 187 -0.64 6.96 3.74
N ALA A 188 -1.60 7.83 3.96
CA ALA A 188 -2.70 8.11 3.05
C ALA A 188 -2.52 9.52 2.45
N ASP A 189 -2.31 9.62 1.13
CA ASP A 189 -2.01 10.89 0.45
C ASP A 189 -3.25 11.57 -0.17
N GLY A 190 -4.44 11.00 0.01
CA GLY A 190 -5.70 11.45 -0.58
C GLY A 190 -6.10 10.71 -1.86
N ALA A 191 -5.17 9.99 -2.50
CA ALA A 191 -5.44 9.12 -3.65
C ALA A 191 -4.98 7.67 -3.41
N ARG A 192 -3.98 7.47 -2.55
CA ARG A 192 -3.35 6.17 -2.30
C ARG A 192 -3.19 5.95 -0.80
N VAL A 193 -3.24 4.69 -0.42
CA VAL A 193 -2.77 4.16 0.86
C VAL A 193 -1.45 3.44 0.57
N VAL A 194 -0.34 3.96 1.09
CA VAL A 194 0.98 3.38 0.91
C VAL A 194 1.47 2.83 2.25
N ILE A 195 1.78 1.53 2.29
CA ILE A 195 2.28 0.87 3.51
C ILE A 195 3.65 0.28 3.23
N GLY A 196 4.64 0.57 4.06
CA GLY A 196 5.96 -0.05 3.98
C GLY A 196 5.93 -1.53 4.37
N ILE A 197 6.68 -2.37 3.66
CA ILE A 197 6.73 -3.82 3.93
C ILE A 197 7.22 -4.14 5.35
N GLY A 198 8.00 -3.25 5.97
CA GLY A 198 8.46 -3.37 7.36
C GLY A 198 7.44 -2.91 8.40
N PHE A 199 6.21 -2.55 8.00
CA PHE A 199 5.18 -2.10 8.93
C PHE A 199 4.76 -3.26 9.88
N PRO A 200 4.76 -3.06 11.20
CA PRO A 200 4.54 -4.13 12.17
C PRO A 200 3.23 -4.91 11.99
N ALA A 201 2.17 -4.29 11.46
CA ALA A 201 0.88 -4.95 11.30
C ALA A 201 0.88 -6.12 10.30
N PHE A 202 1.84 -6.20 9.38
CA PHE A 202 1.99 -7.38 8.51
C PHE A 202 2.31 -8.65 9.32
N SER A 203 2.80 -8.51 10.57
CA SER A 203 3.06 -9.64 11.48
C SER A 203 1.82 -10.15 12.21
N TYR A 204 0.70 -9.40 12.22
CA TYR A 204 -0.55 -9.93 12.78
C TYR A 204 -1.04 -11.07 11.90
N ALA A 205 -1.25 -12.26 12.46
CA ALA A 205 -1.80 -13.38 11.71
C ALA A 205 -3.32 -13.19 11.47
N GLU A 206 -3.97 -12.45 12.36
CA GLU A 206 -5.40 -12.18 12.31
C GLU A 206 -5.71 -11.12 11.24
N GLU A 207 -6.40 -11.52 10.16
CA GLU A 207 -6.83 -10.61 9.10
C GLU A 207 -7.63 -9.41 9.61
N PRO A 208 -8.58 -9.53 10.57
CA PRO A 208 -9.33 -8.37 11.08
C PRO A 208 -8.47 -7.26 11.70
N LEU A 209 -7.33 -7.61 12.33
CA LEU A 209 -6.43 -6.60 12.90
C LEU A 209 -5.63 -5.87 11.82
N PHE A 210 -5.22 -6.60 10.79
CA PHE A 210 -4.60 -5.97 9.62
C PHE A 210 -5.62 -5.12 8.84
N ALA A 211 -6.87 -5.58 8.71
CA ALA A 211 -7.97 -4.81 8.13
C ALA A 211 -8.25 -3.52 8.91
N ALA A 212 -8.14 -3.53 10.25
CA ALA A 212 -8.32 -2.32 11.05
C ALA A 212 -7.26 -1.25 10.73
N LEU A 213 -5.99 -1.63 10.52
CA LEU A 213 -4.96 -0.71 10.02
C LEU A 213 -5.33 -0.15 8.65
N VAL A 214 -5.62 -1.03 7.68
CA VAL A 214 -5.91 -0.60 6.31
C VAL A 214 -7.15 0.29 6.26
N ALA A 215 -8.14 0.00 7.11
CA ALA A 215 -9.34 0.82 7.28
C ALA A 215 -9.02 2.21 7.87
N HIS A 216 -8.07 2.34 8.80
CA HIS A 216 -7.62 3.65 9.30
C HIS A 216 -7.02 4.51 8.18
N GLU A 217 -6.13 3.94 7.37
CA GLU A 217 -5.55 4.65 6.23
C GLU A 217 -6.61 4.98 5.15
N LEU A 218 -7.52 4.05 4.86
CA LEU A 218 -8.66 4.29 3.98
C LEU A 218 -9.54 5.44 4.51
N ALA A 219 -9.77 5.51 5.84
CA ALA A 219 -10.57 6.56 6.46
C ALA A 219 -10.00 7.96 6.18
N HIS A 220 -8.68 8.13 6.21
CA HIS A 220 -8.05 9.40 5.83
C HIS A 220 -8.37 9.82 4.39
N ASN A 221 -8.38 8.88 3.44
CA ASN A 221 -8.69 9.16 2.05
C ASN A 221 -10.18 9.47 1.85
N VAL A 222 -11.08 8.61 2.36
CA VAL A 222 -12.53 8.79 2.13
C VAL A 222 -13.12 10.00 2.87
N LEU A 223 -12.49 10.43 3.97
CA LEU A 223 -12.88 11.66 4.69
C LEU A 223 -12.21 12.93 4.15
N GLY A 224 -11.26 12.79 3.22
CA GLY A 224 -10.55 13.92 2.59
C GLY A 224 -9.57 14.63 3.52
N HIS A 225 -8.98 13.93 4.49
CA HIS A 225 -8.13 14.52 5.53
C HIS A 225 -6.87 15.18 4.96
N ASN A 226 -6.22 14.58 3.97
CA ASN A 226 -5.00 15.15 3.39
C ASN A 226 -5.28 16.54 2.76
N ALA A 227 -6.27 16.61 1.86
CA ALA A 227 -6.67 17.86 1.22
C ALA A 227 -7.15 18.91 2.23
N TRP A 228 -7.85 18.48 3.30
CA TRP A 228 -8.26 19.38 4.36
C TRP A 228 -7.08 19.96 5.15
N LEU A 229 -6.07 19.14 5.48
CA LEU A 229 -4.84 19.57 6.16
C LEU A 229 -3.99 20.49 5.29
N GLU A 230 -3.94 20.29 3.98
CA GLU A 230 -3.25 21.19 3.04
C GLU A 230 -3.88 22.58 3.05
N ARG A 231 -5.23 22.66 3.04
CA ARG A 231 -5.95 23.94 3.11
C ARG A 231 -5.87 24.62 4.47
N ASN A 232 -6.00 23.86 5.56
CA ASN A 232 -6.16 24.40 6.92
C ASN A 232 -4.85 24.42 7.74
N GLY A 233 -3.78 23.85 7.21
CA GLY A 233 -2.47 23.74 7.83
C GLY A 233 -2.33 22.56 8.80
N ARG A 234 -1.13 21.96 8.84
CA ARG A 234 -0.76 20.79 9.65
C ARG A 234 -0.41 21.14 11.10
N LYS A 235 -1.30 21.85 11.81
CA LYS A 235 -1.13 22.17 13.24
C LYS A 235 -1.40 20.92 14.08
N ALA A 236 -0.73 20.75 15.23
CA ALA A 236 -0.94 19.58 16.11
C ALA A 236 -2.43 19.33 16.44
N LYS A 237 -3.20 20.40 16.70
CA LYS A 237 -4.65 20.31 16.95
C LYS A 237 -5.45 19.76 15.75
N HIS A 238 -5.02 20.02 14.53
CA HIS A 238 -5.66 19.59 13.28
C HIS A 238 -5.31 18.13 13.01
N VAL A 239 -4.03 17.78 13.13
CA VAL A 239 -3.56 16.39 13.03
C VAL A 239 -4.32 15.52 14.02
N ARG A 240 -4.36 15.88 15.31
CA ARG A 240 -5.12 15.14 16.32
C ARG A 240 -6.60 14.94 15.97
N ARG A 241 -7.23 15.91 15.29
CA ARG A 241 -8.65 15.80 14.90
C ARG A 241 -8.86 14.86 13.73
N VAL A 242 -7.99 14.90 12.71
CA VAL A 242 -8.08 13.95 11.59
C VAL A 242 -7.77 12.52 12.02
N GLU A 243 -6.80 12.30 12.90
CA GLU A 243 -6.49 10.97 13.45
C GLU A 243 -7.70 10.41 14.22
N ARG A 244 -8.29 11.21 15.11
CA ARG A 244 -9.49 10.83 15.87
C ARG A 244 -10.68 10.52 14.95
N GLU A 245 -10.91 11.34 13.93
CA GLU A 245 -12.01 11.12 12.98
C GLU A 245 -11.77 9.85 12.15
N ALA A 246 -10.53 9.59 11.73
CA ALA A 246 -10.15 8.37 11.03
C ALA A 246 -10.36 7.13 11.91
N ASP A 247 -9.89 7.17 13.15
CA ASP A 247 -10.09 6.09 14.13
C ASP A 247 -11.55 5.75 14.34
N ARG A 248 -12.39 6.77 14.60
CA ARG A 248 -13.82 6.59 14.82
C ARG A 248 -14.53 5.99 13.60
N LEU A 249 -14.01 6.18 12.38
CA LEU A 249 -14.59 5.59 11.18
C LEU A 249 -14.22 4.11 11.00
N VAL A 250 -13.13 3.62 11.60
CA VAL A 250 -12.65 2.23 11.42
C VAL A 250 -13.72 1.17 11.70
N PRO A 251 -14.46 1.20 12.83
CA PRO A 251 -15.52 0.21 13.10
C PRO A 251 -16.58 0.14 12.00
N TRP A 252 -16.91 1.27 11.38
CA TRP A 252 -17.91 1.36 10.31
C TRP A 252 -17.43 0.66 9.03
N LEU A 253 -16.18 0.96 8.63
CA LEU A 253 -15.56 0.37 7.45
C LEU A 253 -15.42 -1.15 7.58
N LEU A 254 -15.01 -1.61 8.77
CA LEU A 254 -14.87 -3.03 9.10
C LEU A 254 -16.22 -3.76 9.04
N ALA A 255 -17.26 -3.18 9.65
CA ALA A 255 -18.57 -3.80 9.68
C ALA A 255 -19.18 -3.96 8.28
N ASN A 256 -19.05 -2.96 7.42
CA ASN A 256 -19.47 -3.06 6.01
C ASN A 256 -18.69 -4.14 5.24
N ALA A 257 -17.42 -4.36 5.60
CA ALA A 257 -16.60 -5.44 5.08
C ALA A 257 -16.88 -6.80 5.75
N GLY A 258 -17.86 -6.90 6.65
CA GLY A 258 -18.19 -8.16 7.33
C GLY A 258 -17.20 -8.60 8.40
N TYR A 259 -16.25 -7.73 8.79
CA TYR A 259 -15.41 -7.95 9.96
C TYR A 259 -16.14 -7.51 11.24
N ASP A 260 -15.73 -8.06 12.39
CA ASP A 260 -16.20 -7.57 13.69
C ASP A 260 -15.72 -6.13 13.91
N PRO A 261 -16.62 -5.14 14.11
CA PRO A 261 -16.23 -3.76 14.42
C PRO A 261 -15.35 -3.63 15.68
N GLN A 262 -15.38 -4.60 16.60
CA GLN A 262 -14.49 -4.63 17.77
C GLN A 262 -13.01 -4.89 17.41
N ALA A 263 -12.73 -5.37 16.20
CA ALA A 263 -11.35 -5.50 15.73
C ALA A 263 -10.63 -4.13 15.68
N ALA A 264 -11.36 -3.03 15.49
CA ALA A 264 -10.81 -1.66 15.58
C ALA A 264 -10.21 -1.40 16.97
N VAL A 265 -10.99 -1.66 18.02
CA VAL A 265 -10.60 -1.45 19.42
C VAL A 265 -9.45 -2.38 19.80
N THR A 266 -9.53 -3.64 19.35
CA THR A 266 -8.49 -4.65 19.61
C THR A 266 -7.17 -4.27 18.95
N PHE A 267 -7.22 -3.80 17.70
CA PHE A 267 -6.06 -3.31 16.97
C PHE A 267 -5.44 -2.10 17.69
N MET A 268 -6.23 -1.07 18.01
CA MET A 268 -5.73 0.11 18.71
C MET A 268 -5.11 -0.25 20.07
N THR A 269 -5.75 -1.15 20.81
CA THR A 269 -5.23 -1.63 22.10
C THR A 269 -3.90 -2.36 21.94
N ARG A 270 -3.78 -3.30 20.99
CA ARG A 270 -2.54 -4.09 20.81
C ARG A 270 -1.42 -3.27 20.18
N TRP A 271 -1.72 -2.60 19.07
CA TRP A 271 -0.75 -1.82 18.32
C TRP A 271 -0.34 -0.58 19.11
N GLY A 272 -1.31 0.19 19.60
CA GLY A 272 -1.08 1.42 20.34
C GLY A 272 -0.35 1.20 21.67
N SER A 273 -0.74 0.20 22.46
CA SER A 273 0.00 -0.09 23.71
C SER A 273 1.45 -0.51 23.50
N THR A 274 1.80 -1.02 22.32
CA THR A 274 3.17 -1.46 22.00
C THR A 274 3.99 -0.38 21.29
N HIS A 275 3.36 0.43 20.43
CA HIS A 275 4.05 1.38 19.55
C HIS A 275 3.86 2.85 19.94
N ASP A 276 2.90 3.13 20.82
CA ASP A 276 2.68 4.43 21.47
C ASP A 276 3.29 4.47 22.90
N ALA A 277 3.73 3.31 23.41
CA ALA A 277 4.47 3.19 24.66
C ALA A 277 5.97 3.54 24.48
N GLY A 278 6.27 4.83 24.27
CA GLY A 278 7.63 5.26 23.95
C GLY A 278 7.94 6.72 24.24
N LEU A 279 7.79 7.14 25.50
CA LEU A 279 8.60 8.16 26.19
C LEU A 279 9.04 9.46 25.46
N ARG A 280 8.26 10.06 24.53
CA ARG A 280 8.45 11.48 24.12
C ARG A 280 7.33 12.17 23.34
N MET A 281 6.20 11.51 23.05
CA MET A 281 5.04 12.12 22.34
C MET A 281 3.89 12.62 23.26
N ARG A 282 4.15 12.74 24.57
CA ARG A 282 3.18 13.07 25.64
C ARG A 282 2.61 14.51 25.66
N ARG A 283 2.65 15.28 24.57
CA ARG A 283 2.06 16.65 24.59
C ARG A 283 1.16 17.01 23.42
N HIS A 284 1.06 16.19 22.38
CA HIS A 284 0.44 16.64 21.13
C HIS A 284 -0.56 15.67 20.48
N HIS A 285 -0.71 14.44 21.00
CA HIS A 285 -1.65 13.42 20.51
C HIS A 285 -2.49 12.83 21.65
N GLU A 286 -3.67 12.31 21.31
CA GLU A 286 -4.48 11.48 22.22
C GLU A 286 -3.76 10.15 22.43
N GLY A 287 -3.75 9.66 23.67
CA GLY A 287 -3.16 8.36 23.96
C GLY A 287 -3.92 7.23 23.27
N TRP A 288 -3.25 6.10 23.03
CA TRP A 288 -3.89 4.90 22.47
C TRP A 288 -5.17 4.47 23.22
N ASP A 289 -5.25 4.73 24.52
CA ASP A 289 -6.41 4.47 25.37
C ASP A 289 -7.59 5.38 25.00
N GLU A 290 -7.38 6.69 24.92
CA GLU A 290 -8.41 7.64 24.48
C GLU A 290 -8.89 7.37 23.04
N ARG A 291 -7.98 6.94 22.17
CA ARG A 291 -8.30 6.54 20.79
C ARG A 291 -9.14 5.26 20.75
N ALA A 292 -8.76 4.26 21.55
CA ALA A 292 -9.52 3.01 21.68
C ALA A 292 -10.92 3.24 22.26
N GLU A 293 -11.06 4.12 23.25
CA GLU A 293 -12.36 4.53 23.80
C GLU A 293 -13.23 5.23 22.75
N ALA A 294 -12.64 6.12 21.94
CA ALA A 294 -13.36 6.79 20.86
C ALA A 294 -13.86 5.81 19.79
N MET A 295 -13.05 4.81 19.43
CA MET A 295 -13.49 3.71 18.54
C MET A 295 -14.60 2.88 19.19
N ALA A 296 -14.44 2.49 20.46
CA ALA A 296 -15.39 1.66 21.18
C ALA A 296 -16.77 2.33 21.30
N ALA A 297 -16.81 3.66 21.42
CA ALA A 297 -18.06 4.42 21.48
C ALA A 297 -18.89 4.36 20.18
N GLU A 298 -18.27 4.07 19.03
CA GLU A 298 -18.96 3.94 17.74
C GLU A 298 -19.56 2.55 17.55
N VAL A 299 -18.98 1.51 18.17
CA VAL A 299 -19.35 0.10 17.94
C VAL A 299 -20.83 -0.20 18.20
N PRO A 300 -21.47 0.25 19.31
CA PRO A 300 -22.88 -0.07 19.56
C PRO A 300 -23.82 0.48 18.48
N LEU A 301 -23.53 1.67 17.94
CA LEU A 301 -24.31 2.25 16.86
C LEU A 301 -24.11 1.46 15.56
N VAL A 302 -22.86 1.13 15.22
CA VAL A 302 -22.54 0.31 14.05
C VAL A 302 -23.24 -1.04 14.11
N GLN A 303 -23.15 -1.75 15.24
CA GLN A 303 -23.80 -3.05 15.43
C GLN A 303 -25.33 -2.95 15.30
N SER A 304 -25.94 -1.91 15.88
CA SER A 304 -27.38 -1.66 15.75
C SER A 304 -27.81 -1.43 14.29
N LEU A 305 -27.05 -0.62 13.54
CA LEU A 305 -27.31 -0.37 12.12
C LEU A 305 -27.13 -1.63 11.27
N MET A 306 -26.08 -2.41 11.52
CA MET A 306 -25.88 -3.69 10.84
C MET A 306 -27.03 -4.67 11.11
N ALA A 307 -27.48 -4.80 12.37
CA ALA A 307 -28.58 -5.68 12.73
C ALA A 307 -29.93 -5.25 12.13
N GLY A 308 -30.18 -3.93 12.05
CA GLY A 308 -31.46 -3.39 11.56
C GLY A 308 -31.53 -3.22 10.04
N GLN A 309 -30.41 -2.89 9.39
CA GLN A 309 -30.38 -2.47 7.98
C GLN A 309 -29.44 -3.32 7.10
N GLY A 310 -28.62 -4.19 7.71
CA GLY A 310 -27.59 -4.96 7.00
C GLY A 310 -26.40 -4.13 6.52
N LYS A 311 -26.32 -2.85 6.90
CA LYS A 311 -25.27 -1.92 6.49
C LYS A 311 -25.00 -0.84 7.55
N ALA A 312 -23.75 -0.39 7.63
CA ALA A 312 -23.32 0.75 8.42
C ALA A 312 -23.16 1.96 7.49
N ASP A 313 -24.27 2.62 7.18
CA ASP A 313 -24.30 3.83 6.32
C ASP A 313 -23.65 5.03 7.04
N TRP A 314 -22.33 5.08 6.98
CA TRP A 314 -21.54 6.13 7.60
C TRP A 314 -21.69 7.47 6.87
N ALA A 315 -22.08 7.49 5.60
CA ALA A 315 -22.38 8.74 4.90
C ALA A 315 -23.52 9.52 5.58
N THR A 316 -24.50 8.80 6.13
CA THR A 316 -25.65 9.39 6.83
C THR A 316 -25.44 9.50 8.34
N HIS A 317 -24.87 8.47 8.97
CA HIS A 317 -24.91 8.35 10.44
C HIS A 317 -23.60 8.73 11.14
N PHE A 318 -22.47 8.74 10.45
CA PHE A 318 -21.18 9.08 11.06
C PHE A 318 -21.10 10.58 11.36
N ARG A 319 -20.91 10.92 12.63
CA ARG A 319 -20.80 12.31 13.05
C ARG A 319 -19.39 12.84 12.86
N ARG A 320 -19.23 13.66 11.82
CA ARG A 320 -18.00 14.38 11.54
C ARG A 320 -17.66 15.43 12.59
N GLU A 321 -16.37 15.60 12.84
CA GLU A 321 -15.79 16.69 13.64
C GLU A 321 -15.14 17.77 12.77
N ILE A 322 -15.01 17.50 11.47
CA ILE A 322 -14.39 18.36 10.49
C ILE A 322 -15.39 18.66 9.38
N ASP A 323 -15.54 19.94 9.03
CA ASP A 323 -16.21 20.33 7.80
C ASP A 323 -15.22 20.17 6.63
N PRO A 324 -15.46 19.25 5.67
CA PRO A 324 -14.55 19.04 4.57
C PRO A 324 -14.31 20.30 3.72
N ALA A 325 -15.26 21.23 3.63
CA ALA A 325 -15.11 22.50 2.91
C ALA A 325 -14.64 23.65 3.81
N GLY A 326 -14.68 23.47 5.13
CA GLY A 326 -14.46 24.52 6.12
C GLY A 326 -13.40 24.16 7.15
N GLY A 327 -13.69 24.49 8.41
CA GLY A 327 -12.78 24.30 9.55
C GLY A 327 -13.20 23.16 10.48
N LEU A 328 -12.73 23.20 11.72
CA LEU A 328 -13.21 22.29 12.76
C LEU A 328 -14.67 22.63 13.13
N ILE A 329 -15.51 21.61 13.26
CA ILE A 329 -16.89 21.77 13.73
C ILE A 329 -16.85 22.01 15.24
N SER A 330 -17.49 23.09 15.70
CA SER A 330 -17.62 23.40 17.12
C SER A 330 -18.47 22.32 17.81
N ARG A 331 -17.96 21.73 18.88
CA ARG A 331 -18.82 20.88 19.73
C ARG A 331 -19.91 21.77 20.33
N PRO A 332 -21.19 21.36 20.31
CA PRO A 332 -22.21 22.07 21.06
C PRO A 332 -21.74 22.16 22.51
N LYS A 333 -21.83 23.36 23.10
CA LYS A 333 -21.58 23.55 24.52
C LYS A 333 -22.60 22.66 25.25
N ARG A 334 -22.10 21.66 25.97
CA ARG A 334 -22.91 20.93 26.94
C ARG A 334 -23.27 21.85 28.08
#